data_AF-A0A7S2Z7Y6-F1
#
_entry.id   AF-A0A7S2Z7Y6-F1
#
_cell.length_a   1.000
_cell.length_b   1.000
_cell.length_c   1.000
_cell.angle_alpha   90.00
_cell.angle_beta   90.00
_cell.angle_gamma   90.00
#
_symmetry.space_group_name_H-M   'P 1'
#
loop_
_entity.id
_entity.type
_entity.pdbx_description
1 polymer ?
#
loop_
_entity_poly.entity_id
_entity_poly.type
_entity_poly.pdbx_seq_one_letter_code
_entity_poly.pdbx_strand_id
1 'polypeptide(L)'
;MTNTFSRYVQQAVALMAVGAMVSAPHVSAQAPPAAAAPPAEELPQFLLDQQAAPPADSAAPKDDAATKTTTTTMKIPGWKKDRMEKAALFKETPADVVIQAVLAEPMGRQKEFIQLKNLGGQEQDLEGWKLTLNSGGEAEDEETYVFEADGGKCETKIPPLGALLLLKKDAQNPCGFKFDLGASEELVLFESGEDAEGIDSMSWGEVGRGQVLYRSSDSEYEKAPQDVEGNIVDVLRRLGGFNNLITFLDHFELDKILDGRGIRGTNTWHNKIVREMNTDVPYTLFAIKDEAWEALFKEMAGEWAPPLTAPELLEIDDALVFDIISFLMVEDAWNSRSLKLKMRDQNSMAFQTAHPERKAVLQLDESGQILLNYDCVDSPSPDEFGCAIQKGWGKCQEDWMNDNGFFSGRPLGYCEYECEKCYCDPMDNNCAKTVVADVTASRGKKGVVHVIDRLIEAPPIIVKPEPVEGGAAPQQPIKKSKSSTSRKDKEKEEKKSSSSSSGGSSRRTYGYQSPWWG
;
A
#
# COMPACT_ATOMS: atom_id res chain seq x y z
N MET A 1 2.27 46.40 -7.31
CA MET A 1 2.02 46.59 -5.87
C MET A 1 2.75 45.48 -5.15
N THR A 2 3.64 45.86 -4.25
CA THR A 2 4.75 45.06 -3.71
C THR A 2 4.40 44.32 -2.41
N ASN A 3 4.90 43.09 -2.30
CA ASN A 3 5.39 42.38 -1.10
C ASN A 3 4.61 42.51 0.22
N THR A 4 3.92 41.43 0.60
CA THR A 4 3.71 41.04 2.01
C THR A 4 3.47 39.54 2.13
N PHE A 5 4.53 38.74 2.14
CA PHE A 5 4.52 37.37 2.70
C PHE A 5 5.92 37.06 3.24
N SER A 6 6.30 37.77 4.29
CA SER A 6 7.47 37.48 5.12
C SER A 6 7.29 38.21 6.43
N ARG A 7 6.73 37.51 7.43
CA ARG A 7 6.70 37.83 8.88
C ARG A 7 5.69 36.94 9.61
N TYR A 8 6.02 35.65 9.81
CA TYR A 8 5.35 34.87 10.87
C TYR A 8 6.24 33.84 11.60
N VAL A 9 7.57 33.85 11.38
CA VAL A 9 8.48 32.81 11.97
C VAL A 9 9.53 33.39 12.94
N GLN A 10 9.36 34.58 13.54
CA GLN A 10 10.42 35.16 14.40
C GLN A 10 10.00 35.86 15.70
N GLN A 11 9.01 35.39 16.45
CA GLN A 11 8.80 35.88 17.83
C GLN A 11 8.33 34.80 18.81
N ALA A 12 9.27 34.04 19.41
CA ALA A 12 9.02 33.30 20.66
C ALA A 12 10.30 32.88 21.41
N VAL A 13 11.30 33.74 21.61
CA VAL A 13 12.33 33.52 22.66
C VAL A 13 12.76 34.86 23.25
N ALA A 14 12.10 35.30 24.32
CA ALA A 14 12.65 36.23 25.33
C ALA A 14 11.61 36.50 26.42
N LEU A 15 11.73 35.86 27.59
CA LEU A 15 11.50 36.45 28.92
C LEU A 15 11.56 35.38 30.01
N MET A 16 12.72 35.24 30.65
CA MET A 16 12.88 34.62 31.97
C MET A 16 13.76 35.57 32.80
N ALA A 17 13.18 36.19 33.83
CA ALA A 17 13.81 36.40 35.15
C ALA A 17 12.97 37.32 36.08
N VAL A 18 13.04 36.97 37.38
CA VAL A 18 12.67 37.73 38.61
C VAL A 18 11.17 37.77 38.95
N GLY A 19 10.68 37.39 40.14
CA GLY A 19 11.27 36.97 41.42
C GLY A 19 10.22 37.09 42.55
N ALA A 20 10.60 36.66 43.78
CA ALA A 20 9.94 36.80 45.09
C ALA A 20 8.76 35.85 45.42
N MET A 21 8.97 34.84 46.28
CA MET A 21 8.85 34.86 47.76
C MET A 21 7.42 35.10 48.28
N VAL A 22 6.88 34.16 49.07
CA VAL A 22 6.47 34.34 50.48
C VAL A 22 5.67 33.13 51.03
N SER A 23 6.03 32.74 52.25
CA SER A 23 5.30 32.03 53.33
C SER A 23 5.03 30.52 53.27
N ALA A 24 5.71 29.83 54.20
CA ALA A 24 5.32 28.57 54.83
C ALA A 24 4.20 28.79 55.89
N PRO A 25 3.56 27.70 56.34
CA PRO A 25 3.56 27.46 57.78
C PRO A 25 3.96 26.02 58.17
N HIS A 26 4.56 25.95 59.35
CA HIS A 26 4.84 24.76 60.13
C HIS A 26 3.62 23.84 60.32
N VAL A 27 3.80 22.55 60.09
CA VAL A 27 3.03 21.50 60.77
C VAL A 27 3.98 20.42 61.28
N SER A 28 3.69 20.05 62.52
CA SER A 28 4.42 19.21 63.46
C SER A 28 4.59 17.75 63.01
N ALA A 29 5.69 17.18 63.49
CA ALA A 29 6.13 15.80 63.33
C ALA A 29 5.13 14.74 63.82
N GLN A 30 5.05 13.64 63.07
CA GLN A 30 4.86 12.29 63.59
C GLN A 30 5.43 11.28 62.59
N ALA A 31 6.44 10.53 63.02
CA ALA A 31 7.08 9.47 62.25
C ALA A 31 6.30 8.15 62.36
N PRO A 32 6.10 7.42 61.25
CA PRO A 32 5.83 5.98 61.26
C PRO A 32 7.00 5.18 60.65
N PRO A 33 7.02 3.85 60.86
CA PRO A 33 8.26 3.07 60.93
C PRO A 33 8.81 2.64 59.57
N ALA A 34 10.11 2.31 59.61
CA ALA A 34 10.93 1.80 58.52
C ALA A 34 10.24 0.71 57.68
N ALA A 35 10.02 1.02 56.40
CA ALA A 35 9.73 0.04 55.37
C ALA A 35 11.06 -0.53 54.85
N ALA A 36 11.14 -1.86 54.85
CA ALA A 36 12.28 -2.63 54.39
C ALA A 36 12.58 -2.34 52.90
N ALA A 37 13.87 -2.21 52.59
CA ALA A 37 14.37 -2.10 51.22
C ALA A 37 14.05 -3.38 50.42
N PRO A 38 13.69 -3.27 49.13
CA PRO A 38 13.63 -4.43 48.25
C PRO A 38 15.06 -4.99 48.02
N PRO A 39 15.22 -6.32 47.87
CA PRO A 39 16.50 -6.91 47.51
C PRO A 39 16.91 -6.45 46.10
N ALA A 40 18.19 -6.13 45.95
CA ALA A 40 18.82 -5.82 44.69
C ALA A 40 18.61 -6.99 43.70
N GLU A 41 18.05 -6.66 42.54
CA GLU A 41 17.90 -7.57 41.41
C GLU A 41 19.28 -7.79 40.80
N GLU A 42 19.83 -9.00 40.98
CA GLU A 42 21.08 -9.43 40.34
C GLU A 42 20.89 -9.42 38.81
N LEU A 43 21.74 -8.66 38.13
CA LEU A 43 21.86 -8.69 36.67
C LEU A 43 22.19 -10.12 36.20
N PRO A 44 21.53 -10.63 35.14
CA PRO A 44 21.78 -11.97 34.64
C PRO A 44 23.19 -12.14 34.06
N GLN A 45 23.83 -13.26 34.42
CA GLN A 45 25.25 -13.57 34.15
C GLN A 45 25.71 -13.51 32.67
N PHE A 46 24.81 -13.49 31.69
CA PHE A 46 25.21 -13.45 30.28
C PHE A 46 25.78 -12.09 29.83
N LEU A 47 25.63 -11.04 30.66
CA LEU A 47 26.19 -9.70 30.41
C LEU A 47 27.65 -9.52 30.90
N LEU A 48 28.24 -10.51 31.57
CA LEU A 48 29.62 -10.44 32.08
C LEU A 48 30.67 -11.10 31.17
N ASP A 49 30.25 -11.83 30.12
CA ASP A 49 31.17 -12.62 29.28
C ASP A 49 31.63 -11.90 27.98
N GLN A 50 31.33 -10.61 27.79
CA GLN A 50 31.73 -9.86 26.58
C GLN A 50 32.90 -8.88 26.73
N GLN A 51 33.63 -8.88 27.85
CA GLN A 51 34.84 -8.06 27.99
C GLN A 51 36.06 -8.90 28.41
N ALA A 52 36.64 -9.57 27.43
CA ALA A 52 38.03 -10.00 27.49
C ALA A 52 38.68 -9.87 26.10
N ALA A 53 39.33 -8.73 25.88
CA ALA A 53 40.27 -8.57 24.76
C ALA A 53 41.59 -9.31 25.09
N PRO A 54 42.20 -10.05 24.16
CA PRO A 54 43.53 -10.60 24.36
C PRO A 54 44.62 -9.59 23.94
N PRO A 55 45.82 -9.66 24.53
CA PRO A 55 46.92 -8.76 24.22
C PRO A 55 47.74 -9.23 23.01
N ALA A 56 48.37 -8.26 22.35
CA ALA A 56 49.37 -8.45 21.30
C ALA A 56 50.72 -8.90 21.89
N ASP A 57 51.35 -9.92 21.31
CA ASP A 57 52.69 -9.80 20.70
C ASP A 57 53.26 -11.12 20.13
N SER A 58 53.84 -10.97 18.94
CA SER A 58 55.08 -11.60 18.41
C SER A 58 55.14 -13.07 17.92
N ALA A 59 55.61 -13.14 16.65
CA ALA A 59 56.54 -14.10 16.03
C ALA A 59 55.97 -15.33 15.25
N ALA A 60 56.25 -15.29 13.94
CA ALA A 60 56.19 -16.39 12.96
C ALA A 60 57.31 -17.46 13.22
N PRO A 61 57.42 -18.61 12.48
CA PRO A 61 56.81 -18.92 11.18
C PRO A 61 56.39 -20.40 10.89
N LYS A 62 55.78 -20.56 9.70
CA LYS A 62 55.69 -21.73 8.79
C LYS A 62 54.50 -22.71 8.86
N ASP A 63 53.88 -22.83 7.68
CA ASP A 63 53.36 -24.01 6.97
C ASP A 63 52.35 -24.92 7.68
N ASP A 64 51.07 -24.84 7.30
CA ASP A 64 50.38 -25.87 6.49
C ASP A 64 48.84 -25.69 6.45
N ALA A 65 48.30 -25.90 5.25
CA ALA A 65 46.95 -26.36 4.90
C ALA A 65 45.73 -25.89 5.73
N ALA A 66 44.95 -24.96 5.17
CA ALA A 66 43.51 -24.87 5.44
C ALA A 66 42.73 -24.35 4.23
N THR A 67 41.88 -25.24 3.71
CA THR A 67 40.89 -25.09 2.65
C THR A 67 39.98 -23.89 2.89
N LYS A 68 40.00 -22.91 1.99
CA LYS A 68 39.09 -21.76 1.99
C LYS A 68 37.97 -22.06 1.00
N THR A 69 36.78 -22.35 1.52
CA THR A 69 35.54 -22.47 0.74
C THR A 69 35.19 -21.09 0.20
N THR A 70 35.49 -20.88 -1.08
CA THR A 70 35.08 -19.69 -1.82
C THR A 70 33.64 -19.93 -2.27
N THR A 71 32.69 -19.27 -1.63
CA THR A 71 31.32 -19.15 -2.15
C THR A 71 31.39 -18.24 -3.37
N THR A 72 31.45 -18.83 -4.56
CA THR A 72 31.31 -18.13 -5.83
C THR A 72 29.88 -17.64 -5.98
N THR A 73 29.61 -16.42 -5.54
CA THR A 73 28.43 -15.66 -5.96
C THR A 73 28.55 -15.45 -7.47
N MET A 74 27.75 -16.17 -8.26
CA MET A 74 27.69 -15.97 -9.71
C MET A 74 27.25 -14.53 -9.99
N LYS A 75 28.12 -13.75 -10.63
CA LYS A 75 27.78 -12.43 -11.15
C LYS A 75 26.80 -12.60 -12.30
N ILE A 76 25.57 -12.15 -12.08
CA ILE A 76 24.56 -11.96 -13.12
C ILE A 76 25.17 -11.08 -14.23
N PRO A 77 25.15 -11.49 -15.51
CA PRO A 77 25.75 -10.70 -16.59
C PRO A 77 25.02 -9.36 -16.80
N GLY A 78 25.80 -8.29 -16.99
CA GLY A 78 25.32 -6.89 -17.04
C GLY A 78 24.37 -6.50 -18.17
N TRP A 79 23.87 -7.42 -19.00
CA TRP A 79 22.95 -7.12 -20.10
C TRP A 79 21.46 -7.04 -19.68
N LYS A 80 21.11 -7.43 -18.44
CA LYS A 80 19.73 -7.32 -17.94
C LYS A 80 19.32 -5.88 -17.56
N LYS A 81 20.27 -5.00 -17.23
CA LYS A 81 19.96 -3.62 -16.78
C LYS A 81 19.62 -2.66 -17.93
N ASP A 82 20.33 -2.78 -19.06
CA ASP A 82 20.13 -1.91 -20.24
C ASP A 82 18.85 -2.24 -21.03
N ARG A 83 18.19 -3.37 -20.72
CA ARG A 83 17.00 -3.85 -21.44
C ARG A 83 15.69 -3.21 -20.96
N MET A 84 15.67 -2.65 -19.74
CA MET A 84 14.45 -2.04 -19.19
C MET A 84 14.21 -0.59 -19.67
N GLU A 85 15.23 0.10 -20.18
CA GLU A 85 15.16 1.56 -20.47
C GLU A 85 14.48 1.94 -21.81
N LYS A 86 13.98 1.00 -22.63
CA LYS A 86 13.34 1.31 -23.93
C LYS A 86 11.88 0.87 -24.01
N ALA A 87 11.03 1.58 -23.26
CA ALA A 87 9.61 1.27 -23.02
C ALA A 87 8.63 1.34 -24.21
N ALA A 88 9.02 1.86 -25.37
CA ALA A 88 8.19 1.77 -26.59
C ALA A 88 8.38 0.45 -27.39
N LEU A 89 9.31 -0.42 -26.95
CA LEU A 89 9.75 -1.62 -27.69
C LEU A 89 9.36 -2.95 -27.00
N PHE A 90 8.48 -2.94 -25.99
CA PHE A 90 8.24 -4.14 -25.17
C PHE A 90 7.40 -5.24 -25.81
N LYS A 91 6.55 -4.96 -26.81
CA LYS A 91 5.91 -6.04 -27.60
C LYS A 91 6.92 -7.01 -28.24
N GLU A 92 8.17 -6.57 -28.39
CA GLU A 92 9.26 -7.38 -28.94
C GLU A 92 10.22 -7.92 -27.87
N THR A 93 10.05 -7.57 -26.60
CA THR A 93 10.86 -8.18 -25.54
C THR A 93 10.45 -9.63 -25.37
N PRO A 94 11.41 -10.57 -25.39
CA PRO A 94 11.11 -11.98 -25.16
C PRO A 94 10.56 -12.14 -23.74
N ALA A 95 9.81 -13.22 -23.53
CA ALA A 95 9.40 -13.63 -22.20
C ALA A 95 10.60 -13.75 -21.24
N ASP A 96 10.38 -13.39 -19.98
CA ASP A 96 11.36 -13.51 -18.90
C ASP A 96 10.62 -13.95 -17.64
N VAL A 97 10.59 -15.25 -17.37
CA VAL A 97 9.79 -15.80 -16.27
C VAL A 97 10.66 -15.94 -15.03
N VAL A 98 10.21 -15.35 -13.93
CA VAL A 98 10.88 -15.35 -12.63
C VAL A 98 10.01 -15.94 -11.54
N ILE A 99 10.63 -16.44 -10.48
CA ILE A 99 9.97 -16.88 -9.25
C ILE A 99 9.64 -15.63 -8.42
N GLN A 100 8.38 -15.20 -8.48
CA GLN A 100 7.95 -13.95 -7.85
C GLN A 100 7.66 -14.10 -6.37
N ALA A 101 7.02 -15.20 -5.95
CA ALA A 101 6.72 -15.41 -4.55
C ALA A 101 6.67 -16.90 -4.17
N VAL A 102 7.06 -17.22 -2.94
CA VAL A 102 7.05 -18.59 -2.42
C VAL A 102 6.52 -18.62 -0.99
N LEU A 103 5.52 -19.46 -0.73
CA LEU A 103 5.08 -19.81 0.62
C LEU A 103 5.51 -21.25 0.91
N ALA A 104 6.65 -21.39 1.59
CA ALA A 104 7.26 -22.69 1.86
C ALA A 104 6.63 -23.42 3.05
N GLU A 105 6.35 -22.70 4.13
CA GLU A 105 5.78 -23.26 5.36
C GLU A 105 4.41 -22.64 5.64
N PRO A 106 3.28 -23.21 5.20
CA PRO A 106 1.96 -22.62 5.40
C PRO A 106 1.52 -22.69 6.88
N MET A 107 0.66 -21.76 7.29
CA MET A 107 0.02 -21.77 8.61
C MET A 107 -1.51 -21.83 8.50
N GLY A 108 -2.14 -22.62 9.37
CA GLY A 108 -3.60 -22.67 9.48
C GLY A 108 -4.27 -23.25 8.22
N ARG A 109 -4.95 -22.39 7.45
CA ARG A 109 -5.67 -22.77 6.21
C ARG A 109 -4.89 -22.47 4.94
N GLN A 110 -3.70 -21.92 5.06
CA GLN A 110 -2.84 -21.64 3.93
C GLN A 110 -2.37 -22.94 3.25
N LYS A 111 -2.00 -22.83 1.99
CA LYS A 111 -1.40 -23.92 1.21
C LYS A 111 -0.06 -23.44 0.66
N GLU A 112 0.90 -24.34 0.59
CA GLU A 112 2.16 -24.07 -0.10
C GLU A 112 1.88 -23.63 -1.53
N PHE A 113 2.62 -22.61 -1.97
CA PHE A 113 2.51 -22.11 -3.32
C PHE A 113 3.82 -21.53 -3.81
N ILE A 114 3.93 -21.52 -5.14
CA ILE A 114 4.96 -20.84 -5.91
C ILE A 114 4.21 -19.94 -6.89
N GLN A 115 4.52 -18.65 -6.91
CA GLN A 115 4.01 -17.71 -7.90
C GLN A 115 5.12 -17.41 -8.89
N LEU A 116 4.86 -17.71 -10.16
CA LEU A 116 5.72 -17.32 -11.28
C LEU A 116 5.18 -16.04 -11.90
N LYS A 117 6.08 -15.18 -12.41
CA LYS A 117 5.71 -13.94 -13.08
C LYS A 117 6.53 -13.80 -14.36
N ASN A 118 5.86 -13.45 -15.46
CA ASN A 118 6.53 -13.17 -16.73
C ASN A 118 6.79 -11.66 -16.80
N LEU A 119 8.04 -11.23 -16.70
CA LEU A 119 8.43 -9.83 -16.83
C LEU A 119 8.58 -9.37 -18.29
N GLY A 120 8.54 -10.31 -19.24
CA GLY A 120 8.65 -10.03 -20.66
C GLY A 120 7.34 -9.61 -21.31
N GLY A 121 7.44 -9.03 -22.52
CA GLY A 121 6.30 -8.53 -23.28
C GLY A 121 5.63 -9.56 -24.20
N GLN A 122 6.08 -10.81 -24.22
CA GLN A 122 5.49 -11.92 -24.98
C GLN A 122 4.88 -12.96 -24.03
N GLU A 123 3.78 -13.60 -24.45
CA GLU A 123 3.21 -14.74 -23.74
C GLU A 123 4.24 -15.88 -23.68
N GLN A 124 4.41 -16.47 -22.49
CA GLN A 124 5.26 -17.64 -22.30
C GLN A 124 4.39 -18.86 -22.05
N ASP A 125 4.58 -19.91 -22.83
CA ASP A 125 4.06 -21.24 -22.50
C ASP A 125 5.12 -22.00 -21.71
N LEU A 126 4.76 -22.43 -20.51
CA LEU A 126 5.63 -23.18 -19.62
C LEU A 126 5.58 -24.69 -19.88
N GLU A 127 4.82 -25.17 -20.87
CA GLU A 127 4.76 -26.62 -21.16
C GLU A 127 6.18 -27.23 -21.34
N GLY A 128 6.47 -28.26 -20.56
CA GLY A 128 7.77 -28.94 -20.52
C GLY A 128 8.85 -28.26 -19.67
N TRP A 129 8.61 -27.06 -19.13
CA TRP A 129 9.50 -26.44 -18.14
C TRP A 129 9.47 -27.23 -16.84
N LYS A 130 10.49 -27.07 -16.00
CA LYS A 130 10.60 -27.78 -14.73
C LYS A 130 10.98 -26.85 -13.57
N LEU A 131 10.37 -27.11 -12.41
CA LEU A 131 10.76 -26.57 -11.11
C LEU A 131 11.44 -27.69 -10.34
N THR A 132 12.68 -27.47 -9.92
CA THR A 132 13.43 -28.44 -9.12
C THR A 132 13.70 -27.86 -7.75
N LEU A 133 13.31 -28.59 -6.71
CA LEU A 133 13.63 -28.29 -5.33
C LEU A 133 14.88 -29.08 -4.93
N ASN A 134 15.92 -28.36 -4.55
CA ASN A 134 17.20 -28.89 -4.09
C ASN A 134 17.25 -28.81 -2.57
N SER A 135 16.89 -29.92 -1.94
CA SER A 135 17.10 -30.18 -0.51
C SER A 135 18.59 -30.29 -0.29
N GLY A 136 19.19 -29.31 0.40
CA GLY A 136 20.65 -29.20 0.61
C GLY A 136 21.34 -30.39 1.32
N GLY A 137 20.67 -31.54 1.44
CA GLY A 137 21.25 -32.85 1.66
C GLY A 137 21.92 -33.41 0.39
N GLU A 138 22.44 -34.64 0.47
CA GLU A 138 23.11 -35.30 -0.66
C GLU A 138 22.22 -35.28 -1.92
N ALA A 139 22.83 -35.22 -3.12
CA ALA A 139 22.18 -35.01 -4.43
C ALA A 139 21.12 -36.07 -4.85
N GLU A 140 20.71 -36.95 -3.94
CA GLU A 140 19.69 -37.97 -4.16
C GLU A 140 18.26 -37.52 -3.84
N ASP A 141 18.07 -36.34 -3.20
CA ASP A 141 16.76 -35.81 -2.79
C ASP A 141 16.28 -34.60 -3.64
N GLU A 142 16.56 -34.62 -4.95
CA GLU A 142 16.02 -33.63 -5.90
C GLU A 142 14.57 -33.96 -6.26
N GLU A 143 13.64 -33.05 -5.93
CA GLU A 143 12.23 -33.19 -6.29
C GLU A 143 11.86 -32.27 -7.45
N THR A 144 11.35 -32.84 -8.55
CA THR A 144 11.04 -32.08 -9.77
C THR A 144 9.54 -32.05 -10.05
N TYR A 145 9.04 -30.87 -10.42
CA TYR A 145 7.72 -30.66 -11.01
C TYR A 145 7.86 -30.21 -12.46
N VAL A 146 7.19 -30.90 -13.38
CA VAL A 146 7.16 -30.54 -14.81
C VAL A 146 5.79 -29.94 -15.13
N PHE A 147 5.79 -28.81 -15.83
CA PHE A 147 4.57 -28.18 -16.30
C PHE A 147 3.99 -28.97 -17.48
N GLU A 148 2.83 -29.60 -17.26
CA GLU A 148 2.15 -30.39 -18.29
C GLU A 148 0.75 -29.82 -18.55
N ALA A 149 0.42 -29.61 -19.82
CA ALA A 149 -0.93 -29.25 -20.25
C ALA A 149 -1.82 -30.51 -20.24
N ASP A 150 -2.25 -30.99 -19.05
CA ASP A 150 -3.12 -32.19 -18.89
C ASP A 150 -4.46 -32.04 -19.65
N GLY A 151 -4.46 -32.31 -20.96
CA GLY A 151 -5.61 -32.10 -21.83
C GLY A 151 -6.18 -30.68 -21.79
N GLY A 152 -5.33 -29.67 -21.51
CA GLY A 152 -5.72 -28.27 -21.35
C GLY A 152 -6.42 -27.93 -20.01
N LYS A 153 -6.41 -28.83 -19.02
CA LYS A 153 -6.99 -28.56 -17.69
C LYS A 153 -6.07 -27.74 -16.78
N CYS A 154 -4.77 -27.83 -16.99
CA CYS A 154 -3.77 -27.10 -16.23
C CYS A 154 -3.30 -25.89 -17.03
N GLU A 155 -3.25 -24.73 -16.37
CA GLU A 155 -2.79 -23.49 -16.97
C GLU A 155 -1.25 -23.49 -17.02
N THR A 156 -0.69 -23.51 -18.23
CA THR A 156 0.76 -23.44 -18.46
C THR A 156 1.20 -22.10 -19.05
N LYS A 157 0.24 -21.28 -19.47
CA LYS A 157 0.52 -20.03 -20.18
C LYS A 157 0.54 -18.85 -19.22
N ILE A 158 1.61 -18.07 -19.26
CA ILE A 158 1.71 -16.81 -18.54
C ILE A 158 1.66 -15.68 -19.57
N PRO A 159 0.59 -14.85 -19.57
CA PRO A 159 0.52 -13.72 -20.49
C PRO A 159 1.68 -12.73 -20.21
N PRO A 160 1.96 -11.81 -21.14
CA PRO A 160 2.90 -10.72 -20.90
C PRO A 160 2.57 -10.05 -19.56
N LEU A 161 3.58 -9.94 -18.69
CA LEU A 161 3.42 -9.27 -17.39
C LEU A 161 2.36 -9.93 -16.49
N GLY A 162 2.02 -11.17 -16.82
CA GLY A 162 1.13 -12.04 -16.08
C GLY A 162 1.84 -12.74 -14.94
N ALA A 163 1.05 -13.37 -14.08
CA ALA A 163 1.53 -14.26 -13.05
C ALA A 163 0.72 -15.55 -13.06
N LEU A 164 1.37 -16.66 -12.74
CA LEU A 164 0.78 -17.99 -12.57
C LEU A 164 0.99 -18.43 -11.13
N LEU A 165 -0.09 -18.77 -10.45
CA LEU A 165 -0.04 -19.29 -9.09
C LEU A 165 -0.09 -20.82 -9.12
N LEU A 166 1.03 -21.46 -8.79
CA LEU A 166 1.15 -22.89 -8.65
C LEU A 166 0.94 -23.26 -7.17
N LEU A 167 -0.18 -23.89 -6.84
CA LEU A 167 -0.45 -24.40 -5.50
C LEU A 167 0.04 -25.85 -5.38
N LYS A 168 0.32 -26.31 -4.17
CA LYS A 168 0.53 -27.73 -3.90
C LYS A 168 -0.63 -28.58 -4.38
N LYS A 169 -0.33 -29.78 -4.89
CA LYS A 169 -1.32 -30.72 -5.42
C LYS A 169 -2.20 -31.26 -4.32
N ASP A 170 -3.50 -31.23 -4.53
CA ASP A 170 -4.47 -31.91 -3.67
C ASP A 170 -5.66 -32.43 -4.50
N ALA A 171 -6.67 -32.98 -3.82
CA ALA A 171 -7.85 -33.53 -4.49
C ALA A 171 -8.68 -32.45 -5.24
N GLN A 172 -8.55 -31.17 -4.86
CA GLN A 172 -9.26 -30.04 -5.47
C GLN A 172 -8.40 -29.33 -6.53
N ASN A 173 -7.08 -29.43 -6.43
CA ASN A 173 -6.08 -28.86 -7.33
C ASN A 173 -5.18 -29.98 -7.89
N PRO A 174 -5.59 -30.66 -8.98
CA PRO A 174 -4.79 -31.73 -9.58
C PRO A 174 -3.53 -31.22 -10.30
N CYS A 175 -3.45 -29.93 -10.62
CA CYS A 175 -2.39 -29.29 -11.40
C CYS A 175 -1.22 -28.76 -10.55
N GLY A 176 -1.15 -29.13 -9.27
CA GLY A 176 -0.11 -28.66 -8.37
C GLY A 176 1.18 -29.46 -8.38
N PHE A 177 2.23 -28.90 -7.77
CA PHE A 177 3.45 -29.64 -7.42
C PHE A 177 3.19 -30.62 -6.27
N LYS A 178 3.94 -31.72 -6.22
CA LYS A 178 3.74 -32.80 -5.24
C LYS A 178 4.67 -32.73 -4.03
N PHE A 179 5.82 -32.08 -4.19
CA PHE A 179 6.84 -31.98 -3.17
C PHE A 179 6.44 -31.02 -2.04
N ASP A 180 7.14 -31.14 -0.92
CA ASP A 180 7.00 -30.27 0.23
C ASP A 180 8.09 -29.20 0.15
N LEU A 181 7.72 -27.91 0.13
CA LEU A 181 8.71 -26.83 0.02
C LEU A 181 9.63 -26.67 1.25
N GLY A 182 9.27 -27.24 2.39
CA GLY A 182 10.16 -27.39 3.55
C GLY A 182 10.77 -26.09 4.10
N ALA A 183 11.78 -26.28 4.96
CA ALA A 183 12.58 -25.20 5.52
C ALA A 183 14.00 -25.30 4.97
N SER A 184 14.53 -24.16 4.50
CA SER A 184 15.91 -24.04 3.99
C SER A 184 16.23 -24.80 2.70
N GLU A 185 15.57 -24.42 1.61
CA GLU A 185 15.64 -25.09 0.32
C GLU A 185 16.11 -24.14 -0.79
N GLU A 186 16.59 -24.70 -1.90
CA GLU A 186 16.81 -23.96 -3.15
C GLU A 186 15.82 -24.42 -4.21
N LEU A 187 15.08 -23.48 -4.80
CA LEU A 187 14.18 -23.71 -5.91
C LEU A 187 14.76 -23.13 -7.19
N VAL A 188 14.86 -23.97 -8.22
CA VAL A 188 15.41 -23.58 -9.52
C VAL A 188 14.36 -23.82 -10.60
N LEU A 189 14.13 -22.80 -11.43
CA LEU A 189 13.27 -22.85 -12.60
C LEU A 189 14.13 -23.08 -13.85
N PHE A 190 13.78 -24.09 -14.64
CA PHE A 190 14.46 -24.43 -15.89
C PHE A 190 13.51 -24.37 -17.07
N GLU A 191 14.04 -24.02 -18.25
CA GLU A 191 13.32 -24.14 -19.52
C GLU A 191 13.04 -25.61 -19.89
N SER A 192 12.29 -25.80 -20.97
CA SER A 192 12.09 -27.13 -21.55
C SER A 192 13.37 -27.68 -22.18
N GLY A 193 13.68 -28.94 -21.90
CA GLY A 193 14.85 -29.65 -22.44
C GLY A 193 15.63 -30.42 -21.36
N GLU A 194 16.31 -31.49 -21.76
CA GLU A 194 17.12 -32.30 -20.84
C GLU A 194 18.32 -31.52 -20.30
N ASP A 195 18.96 -30.71 -21.14
CA ASP A 195 20.16 -29.93 -20.82
C ASP A 195 19.87 -28.42 -20.60
N ALA A 196 18.61 -28.07 -20.27
CA ALA A 196 18.24 -26.67 -20.07
C ALA A 196 19.00 -26.04 -18.90
N GLU A 197 19.54 -24.83 -19.12
CA GLU A 197 20.13 -24.02 -18.05
C GLU A 197 19.03 -23.45 -17.12
N GLY A 198 19.35 -23.28 -15.84
CA GLY A 198 18.43 -22.64 -14.89
C GLY A 198 18.23 -21.16 -15.25
N ILE A 199 16.98 -20.74 -15.43
CA ILE A 199 16.59 -19.37 -15.80
C ILE A 199 16.64 -18.46 -14.58
N ASP A 200 16.11 -18.98 -13.48
CA ASP A 200 15.94 -18.27 -12.24
C ASP A 200 16.04 -19.25 -11.08
N SER A 201 16.57 -18.78 -9.96
CA SER A 201 16.71 -19.58 -8.75
C SER A 201 16.52 -18.70 -7.54
N MET A 202 16.01 -19.30 -6.48
CA MET A 202 16.00 -18.68 -5.16
C MET A 202 16.32 -19.72 -4.10
N SER A 203 17.14 -19.34 -3.15
CA SER A 203 17.35 -20.10 -1.93
C SER A 203 16.72 -19.37 -0.76
N TRP A 204 16.19 -20.14 0.17
CA TRP A 204 15.74 -19.61 1.45
C TRP A 204 16.36 -20.39 2.59
N GLY A 205 16.36 -19.78 3.77
CA GLY A 205 16.64 -20.46 5.03
C GLY A 205 15.35 -20.76 5.77
N GLU A 206 15.40 -20.80 7.10
CA GLU A 206 14.18 -20.81 7.91
C GLU A 206 13.40 -19.50 7.69
N VAL A 207 12.30 -19.60 6.95
CA VAL A 207 11.40 -18.46 6.68
C VAL A 207 10.46 -18.27 7.85
N GLY A 208 10.00 -19.38 8.44
CA GLY A 208 9.00 -19.40 9.50
C GLY A 208 7.60 -19.61 8.92
N ARG A 209 6.74 -20.25 9.72
CA ARG A 209 5.37 -20.60 9.32
C ARG A 209 4.52 -19.37 8.99
N GLY A 210 3.81 -19.45 7.88
CA GLY A 210 2.89 -18.44 7.36
C GLY A 210 3.55 -17.22 6.73
N GLN A 211 4.87 -17.28 6.48
CA GLN A 211 5.65 -16.24 5.83
C GLN A 211 5.83 -16.57 4.35
N VAL A 212 5.54 -15.60 3.50
CA VAL A 212 5.76 -15.63 2.06
C VAL A 212 7.03 -14.84 1.76
N LEU A 213 7.86 -15.38 0.88
CA LEU A 213 9.00 -14.67 0.30
C LEU A 213 8.51 -13.98 -0.97
N TYR A 214 8.65 -12.65 -1.04
CA TYR A 214 8.30 -11.85 -2.21
C TYR A 214 9.56 -11.30 -2.86
N ARG A 215 9.69 -11.50 -4.17
CA ARG A 215 10.77 -10.91 -4.96
C ARG A 215 10.55 -9.41 -5.14
N SER A 216 11.51 -8.62 -4.70
CA SER A 216 11.62 -7.18 -4.96
C SER A 216 12.11 -6.90 -6.39
N SER A 217 12.07 -5.64 -6.82
CA SER A 217 12.60 -5.21 -8.12
C SER A 217 14.10 -5.47 -8.27
N ASP A 218 14.84 -5.52 -7.17
CA ASP A 218 16.28 -5.75 -7.16
C ASP A 218 16.65 -7.24 -7.15
N SER A 219 15.65 -8.12 -7.33
CA SER A 219 15.77 -9.59 -7.24
C SER A 219 16.12 -10.12 -5.85
N GLU A 220 16.05 -9.28 -4.81
CA GLU A 220 16.11 -9.71 -3.42
C GLU A 220 14.74 -10.17 -2.94
N TYR A 221 14.68 -11.10 -1.98
CA TYR A 221 13.42 -11.60 -1.42
C TYR A 221 13.16 -11.02 -0.04
N GLU A 222 12.00 -10.38 0.13
CA GLU A 222 11.51 -9.92 1.43
C GLU A 222 10.51 -10.91 2.02
N LYS A 223 10.57 -11.13 3.34
CA LYS A 223 9.61 -11.96 4.07
C LYS A 223 8.40 -11.12 4.45
N ALA A 224 7.20 -11.63 4.19
CA ALA A 224 5.97 -11.03 4.67
C ALA A 224 4.94 -12.09 5.06
N PRO A 225 4.23 -11.93 6.18
CA PRO A 225 3.18 -12.85 6.55
C PRO A 225 2.00 -12.70 5.60
N GLN A 226 1.29 -13.80 5.34
CA GLN A 226 0.00 -13.76 4.64
C GLN A 226 -1.12 -14.12 5.60
N ASP A 227 -2.36 -13.69 5.30
CA ASP A 227 -3.58 -14.04 6.04
C ASP A 227 -3.41 -13.95 7.57
N VAL A 228 -2.89 -12.81 8.02
CA VAL A 228 -2.53 -12.59 9.42
C VAL A 228 -3.77 -12.69 10.30
N GLU A 229 -3.69 -13.50 11.36
CA GLU A 229 -4.72 -13.48 12.40
C GLU A 229 -4.67 -12.16 13.16
N GLY A 230 -5.73 -11.37 13.03
CA GLY A 230 -5.82 -10.05 13.63
C GLY A 230 -6.31 -9.00 12.64
N ASN A 231 -6.06 -7.75 12.99
CA ASN A 231 -6.38 -6.58 12.17
C ASN A 231 -5.15 -6.06 11.40
N ILE A 232 -5.31 -4.92 10.72
CA ILE A 232 -4.21 -4.26 9.99
C ILE A 232 -3.06 -3.88 10.92
N VAL A 233 -3.31 -3.45 12.15
CA VAL A 233 -2.23 -3.14 13.10
C VAL A 233 -1.44 -4.40 13.47
N ASP A 234 -2.11 -5.54 13.64
CA ASP A 234 -1.45 -6.82 13.87
C ASP A 234 -0.63 -7.28 12.64
N VAL A 235 -1.09 -6.99 11.42
CA VAL A 235 -0.32 -7.17 10.19
C VAL A 235 0.97 -6.35 10.24
N LEU A 236 0.88 -5.05 10.52
CA LEU A 236 2.04 -4.14 10.58
C LEU A 236 3.04 -4.57 11.65
N ARG A 237 2.56 -4.99 12.83
CA ARG A 237 3.43 -5.51 13.91
C ARG A 237 4.18 -6.77 13.50
N ARG A 238 3.55 -7.66 12.74
CA ARG A 238 4.19 -8.91 12.26
C ARG A 238 5.16 -8.67 11.11
N LEU A 239 4.87 -7.70 10.25
CA LEU A 239 5.81 -7.26 9.21
C LEU A 239 7.06 -6.62 9.83
N GLY A 240 6.89 -5.85 10.91
CA GLY A 240 7.99 -5.16 11.59
C GLY A 240 8.48 -3.93 10.83
N GLY A 241 9.10 -2.97 11.54
CA GLY A 241 9.57 -1.72 10.92
C GLY A 241 8.45 -0.74 10.54
N PHE A 242 7.32 -0.76 11.26
CA PHE A 242 6.19 0.16 11.07
C PHE A 242 5.76 0.83 12.38
N ASN A 243 6.69 0.98 13.34
CA ASN A 243 6.37 1.52 14.67
C ASN A 243 5.86 2.96 14.59
N ASN A 244 6.41 3.79 13.70
CA ASN A 244 5.97 5.16 13.48
C ASN A 244 4.54 5.18 12.94
N LEU A 245 4.27 4.39 11.89
CA LEU A 245 2.92 4.28 11.32
C LEU A 245 1.90 3.74 12.33
N ILE A 246 2.26 2.72 13.12
CA ILE A 246 1.40 2.19 14.19
C ILE A 246 1.11 3.27 15.24
N THR A 247 2.13 4.04 15.64
CA THR A 247 1.98 5.14 16.60
C THR A 247 0.98 6.17 16.09
N PHE A 248 1.06 6.53 14.81
CA PHE A 248 0.13 7.49 14.22
C PHE A 248 -1.29 6.93 14.07
N LEU A 249 -1.43 5.67 13.64
CA LEU A 249 -2.74 5.01 13.55
C LEU A 249 -3.45 4.95 14.92
N ASP A 250 -2.71 4.68 15.99
CA ASP A 250 -3.23 4.71 17.37
C ASP A 250 -3.57 6.13 17.82
N HIS A 251 -2.70 7.11 17.56
CA HIS A 251 -2.91 8.51 17.94
C HIS A 251 -4.20 9.09 17.34
N PHE A 252 -4.47 8.82 16.06
CA PHE A 252 -5.68 9.28 15.38
C PHE A 252 -6.88 8.34 15.51
N GLU A 253 -6.75 7.25 16.27
CA GLU A 253 -7.74 6.18 16.41
C GLU A 253 -8.20 5.56 15.07
N LEU A 254 -7.34 5.62 14.05
CA LEU A 254 -7.59 5.04 12.73
C LEU A 254 -7.56 3.51 12.77
N ASP A 255 -6.85 2.91 13.73
CA ASP A 255 -6.91 1.48 14.03
C ASP A 255 -8.34 0.99 14.28
N LYS A 256 -9.14 1.77 15.02
CA LYS A 256 -10.55 1.45 15.30
C LYS A 256 -11.41 1.53 14.04
N ILE A 257 -11.08 2.42 13.11
CA ILE A 257 -11.76 2.53 11.81
C ILE A 257 -11.43 1.36 10.92
N LEU A 258 -10.15 1.00 10.83
CA LEU A 258 -9.67 -0.17 10.09
C LEU A 258 -10.29 -1.47 10.62
N ASP A 259 -10.62 -1.53 11.91
CA ASP A 259 -11.36 -2.63 12.52
C ASP A 259 -12.87 -2.61 12.26
N GLY A 260 -13.40 -1.54 11.67
CA GLY A 260 -14.83 -1.30 11.53
C GLY A 260 -15.55 -1.00 12.85
N ARG A 261 -14.82 -0.61 13.91
CA ARG A 261 -15.39 -0.30 15.24
C ARG A 261 -15.88 1.15 15.35
N GLY A 262 -15.44 2.04 14.46
CA GLY A 262 -15.77 3.46 14.52
C GLY A 262 -15.09 4.19 15.68
N ILE A 263 -15.12 5.52 15.65
CA ILE A 263 -14.65 6.36 16.78
C ILE A 263 -15.82 6.69 17.71
N ARG A 264 -15.59 6.54 19.02
CA ARG A 264 -16.54 6.94 20.07
C ARG A 264 -16.05 8.20 20.78
N GLY A 265 -16.59 9.35 20.36
CA GLY A 265 -16.77 10.51 21.23
C GLY A 265 -15.50 11.15 21.81
N THR A 266 -14.67 11.75 20.95
CA THR A 266 -13.68 12.77 21.35
C THR A 266 -13.89 14.05 20.52
N ASN A 267 -13.59 15.23 21.08
CA ASN A 267 -13.81 16.55 20.45
C ASN A 267 -12.59 17.06 19.66
N THR A 268 -11.64 16.20 19.31
CA THR A 268 -10.48 16.58 18.48
C THR A 268 -10.93 16.97 17.07
N TRP A 269 -10.11 17.76 16.39
CA TRP A 269 -10.43 18.27 15.06
C TRP A 269 -10.50 17.15 14.02
N HIS A 270 -9.54 16.21 14.04
CA HIS A 270 -9.45 15.09 13.09
C HIS A 270 -10.65 14.13 13.20
N ASN A 271 -11.24 13.99 14.39
CA ASN A 271 -12.43 13.16 14.56
C ASN A 271 -13.63 13.58 13.74
N LYS A 272 -13.74 14.86 13.35
CA LYS A 272 -14.81 15.29 12.46
C LYS A 272 -14.69 14.55 11.13
N ILE A 273 -13.48 14.54 10.57
CA ILE A 273 -13.15 13.84 9.32
C ILE A 273 -13.31 12.33 9.52
N VAL A 274 -12.75 11.79 10.60
CA VAL A 274 -12.82 10.34 10.83
C VAL A 274 -14.26 9.83 11.04
N ARG A 275 -15.17 10.66 11.56
CA ARG A 275 -16.60 10.31 11.66
C ARG A 275 -17.32 10.28 10.31
N GLU A 276 -16.78 10.96 9.30
CA GLU A 276 -17.29 10.93 7.94
C GLU A 276 -16.80 9.70 7.18
N MET A 277 -15.74 9.05 7.66
CA MET A 277 -15.23 7.81 7.08
C MET A 277 -16.25 6.68 7.21
N ASN A 278 -16.39 5.92 6.13
CA ASN A 278 -17.30 4.80 6.08
C ASN A 278 -16.70 3.58 6.81
N THR A 279 -17.03 3.42 8.09
CA THR A 279 -16.66 2.22 8.86
C THR A 279 -17.31 0.94 8.32
N ASP A 280 -18.24 1.07 7.37
CA ASP A 280 -18.93 -0.05 6.76
C ASP A 280 -18.15 -0.83 5.71
N VAL A 281 -17.15 -0.18 5.12
CA VAL A 281 -16.30 -0.76 4.08
C VAL A 281 -14.93 -1.19 4.64
N PRO A 282 -14.29 -2.22 4.06
CA PRO A 282 -12.88 -2.48 4.33
C PRO A 282 -12.01 -1.35 3.75
N TYR A 283 -10.75 -1.31 4.17
CA TYR A 283 -9.77 -0.35 3.67
C TYR A 283 -8.51 -1.04 3.20
N THR A 284 -7.87 -0.44 2.21
CA THR A 284 -6.53 -0.75 1.76
C THR A 284 -5.57 0.26 2.36
N LEU A 285 -4.55 -0.20 3.08
CA LEU A 285 -3.51 0.66 3.66
C LEU A 285 -2.22 0.52 2.86
N PHE A 286 -1.71 1.63 2.35
CA PHE A 286 -0.37 1.74 1.81
C PHE A 286 0.61 2.08 2.95
N ALA A 287 1.24 1.05 3.50
CA ALA A 287 2.14 1.15 4.63
C ALA A 287 3.55 1.56 4.21
N ILE A 288 4.21 2.35 5.05
CA ILE A 288 5.54 2.89 4.80
C ILE A 288 6.44 2.48 5.97
N LYS A 289 7.63 1.95 5.65
CA LYS A 289 8.59 1.51 6.66
C LYS A 289 9.14 2.70 7.46
N ASP A 290 9.59 2.43 8.68
CA ASP A 290 10.07 3.42 9.64
C ASP A 290 11.23 4.27 9.08
N GLU A 291 12.09 3.71 8.23
CA GLU A 291 13.24 4.41 7.67
C GLU A 291 12.83 5.61 6.79
N ALA A 292 11.72 5.49 6.06
CA ALA A 292 11.20 6.57 5.24
C ALA A 292 10.54 7.68 6.07
N TRP A 293 9.91 7.33 7.20
CA TRP A 293 9.43 8.30 8.17
C TRP A 293 10.58 9.03 8.86
N GLU A 294 11.63 8.31 9.26
CA GLU A 294 12.83 8.89 9.88
C GLU A 294 13.56 9.85 8.94
N ALA A 295 13.56 9.58 7.63
CA ALA A 295 14.07 10.52 6.64
C ALA A 295 13.31 11.85 6.66
N LEU A 296 11.96 11.81 6.70
CA LEU A 296 11.14 13.02 6.85
C LEU A 296 11.39 13.71 8.19
N PHE A 297 11.49 12.95 9.29
CA PHE A 297 11.77 13.50 10.62
C PHE A 297 13.07 14.28 10.64
N LYS A 298 14.11 13.75 10.00
CA LYS A 298 15.41 14.41 9.86
C LYS A 298 15.32 15.65 8.98
N GLU A 299 14.56 15.61 7.89
CA GLU A 299 14.36 16.77 7.01
C GLU A 299 13.69 17.92 7.75
N MET A 300 12.61 17.65 8.49
CA MET A 300 11.87 18.66 9.25
C MET A 300 12.64 19.19 10.46
N ALA A 301 13.44 18.35 11.13
CA ALA A 301 14.34 18.80 12.18
C ALA A 301 15.42 19.77 11.64
N GLY A 302 15.80 19.56 10.38
CA GLY A 302 16.93 20.21 9.72
C GLY A 302 18.24 19.44 9.93
N GLU A 303 19.21 19.70 9.05
CA GLU A 303 20.47 18.94 8.94
C GLU A 303 21.29 18.86 10.25
N TRP A 304 21.13 19.83 11.14
CA TRP A 304 21.93 20.00 12.37
C TRP A 304 21.22 19.57 13.65
N ALA A 305 19.91 19.29 13.58
CA ALA A 305 19.14 18.85 14.73
C ALA A 305 19.11 17.31 14.80
N PRO A 306 18.97 16.72 16.00
CA PRO A 306 18.62 15.31 16.10
C PRO A 306 17.30 15.06 15.36
N PRO A 307 17.13 13.89 14.71
CA PRO A 307 15.88 13.56 14.04
C PRO A 307 14.73 13.58 15.06
N LEU A 308 13.59 14.13 14.64
CA LEU A 308 12.38 14.09 15.45
C LEU A 308 11.94 12.64 15.68
N THR A 309 11.25 12.41 16.79
CA THR A 309 10.49 11.18 17.03
C THR A 309 9.05 11.32 16.53
N ALA A 310 8.36 10.20 16.31
CA ALA A 310 6.94 10.24 15.93
C ALA A 310 6.06 11.07 16.89
N PRO A 311 6.20 10.96 18.24
CA PRO A 311 5.48 11.84 19.16
C PRO A 311 5.82 13.32 19.01
N GLU A 312 7.10 13.68 18.83
CA GLU A 312 7.50 15.08 18.63
C GLU A 312 6.95 15.65 17.33
N LEU A 313 6.91 14.84 16.25
CA LEU A 313 6.27 15.28 15.01
C LEU A 313 4.79 15.55 15.21
N LEU A 314 4.07 14.68 15.92
CA LEU A 314 2.67 14.91 16.25
C LEU A 314 2.45 16.18 17.09
N GLU A 315 3.43 16.60 17.89
CA GLU A 315 3.35 17.86 18.63
C GLU A 315 3.60 19.09 17.74
N ILE A 316 4.38 18.94 16.67
CA ILE A 316 4.74 20.02 15.75
C ILE A 316 3.65 20.23 14.70
N ASP A 317 3.22 19.15 14.04
CA ASP A 317 2.30 19.19 12.90
C ASP A 317 1.44 17.92 12.83
N ASP A 318 0.49 17.80 13.75
CA ASP A 318 -0.49 16.70 13.76
C ASP A 318 -1.34 16.67 12.47
N ALA A 319 -1.62 17.83 11.89
CA ALA A 319 -2.41 17.98 10.67
C ALA A 319 -1.70 17.35 9.46
N LEU A 320 -0.42 17.64 9.25
CA LEU A 320 0.37 17.05 8.18
C LEU A 320 0.41 15.52 8.27
N VAL A 321 0.64 14.96 9.47
CA VAL A 321 0.72 13.51 9.65
C VAL A 321 -0.63 12.85 9.38
N PHE A 322 -1.72 13.44 9.89
CA PHE A 322 -3.07 12.95 9.61
C PHE A 322 -3.37 12.95 8.11
N ASP A 323 -2.99 14.02 7.42
CA ASP A 323 -3.16 14.21 5.99
C ASP A 323 -2.44 13.15 5.15
N ILE A 324 -1.19 12.83 5.51
CA ILE A 324 -0.41 11.78 4.85
C ILE A 324 -1.08 10.41 5.05
N ILE A 325 -1.43 10.06 6.29
CA ILE A 325 -1.96 8.72 6.59
C ILE A 325 -3.35 8.51 6.00
N SER A 326 -4.22 9.52 6.09
CA SER A 326 -5.54 9.44 5.49
C SER A 326 -5.47 9.36 3.96
N PHE A 327 -4.45 9.94 3.32
CA PHE A 327 -4.21 9.74 1.89
C PHE A 327 -3.77 8.30 1.55
N LEU A 328 -2.96 7.68 2.41
CA LEU A 328 -2.48 6.30 2.26
C LEU A 328 -3.55 5.23 2.54
N MET A 329 -4.73 5.63 2.98
CA MET A 329 -5.86 4.75 3.24
C MET A 329 -6.87 4.89 2.12
N VAL A 330 -7.07 3.84 1.33
CA VAL A 330 -8.03 3.82 0.22
C VAL A 330 -9.25 3.00 0.61
N GLU A 331 -10.46 3.51 0.32
CA GLU A 331 -11.70 2.79 0.57
C GLU A 331 -11.80 1.52 -0.27
N ASP A 332 -12.32 0.45 0.33
CA ASP A 332 -12.41 -0.93 -0.19
C ASP A 332 -11.12 -1.77 -0.06
N ALA A 333 -11.26 -3.09 -0.20
CA ALA A 333 -10.21 -4.10 -0.06
C ALA A 333 -9.58 -4.43 -1.41
N TRP A 334 -8.69 -3.55 -1.87
CA TRP A 334 -8.00 -3.66 -3.14
C TRP A 334 -6.76 -4.54 -3.01
N ASN A 335 -6.88 -5.79 -3.43
CA ASN A 335 -5.71 -6.61 -3.77
C ASN A 335 -5.34 -6.43 -5.26
N SER A 336 -4.11 -6.80 -5.63
CA SER A 336 -3.56 -6.66 -6.98
C SER A 336 -4.46 -7.31 -8.04
N ARG A 337 -5.09 -8.45 -7.72
CA ARG A 337 -6.04 -9.12 -8.62
C ARG A 337 -7.31 -8.29 -8.84
N SER A 338 -7.91 -7.78 -7.78
CA SER A 338 -9.13 -6.96 -7.85
C SER A 338 -8.87 -5.64 -8.57
N LEU A 339 -7.71 -5.02 -8.34
CA LEU A 339 -7.26 -3.85 -9.07
C LEU A 339 -7.10 -4.18 -10.56
N LYS A 340 -6.40 -5.25 -10.91
CA LYS A 340 -6.22 -5.66 -12.31
C LYS A 340 -7.54 -5.92 -13.04
N LEU A 341 -8.52 -6.52 -12.34
CA LEU A 341 -9.86 -6.72 -12.91
C LEU A 341 -10.61 -5.40 -13.09
N LYS A 342 -10.47 -4.47 -12.15
CA LYS A 342 -11.13 -3.16 -12.18
C LYS A 342 -10.52 -2.22 -13.22
N MET A 343 -9.20 -2.31 -13.40
CA MET A 343 -8.38 -1.49 -14.28
C MET A 343 -8.15 -2.15 -15.65
N ARG A 344 -8.93 -3.19 -15.99
CA ARG A 344 -8.71 -3.99 -17.23
C ARG A 344 -8.60 -3.14 -18.50
N ASP A 345 -9.36 -2.04 -18.58
CA ASP A 345 -9.40 -1.14 -19.73
C ASP A 345 -8.72 0.22 -19.46
N GLN A 346 -8.08 0.40 -18.30
CA GLN A 346 -7.51 1.67 -17.85
C GLN A 346 -6.16 1.45 -17.15
N ASN A 347 -5.11 2.14 -17.59
CA ASN A 347 -3.78 2.00 -16.97
C ASN A 347 -3.71 2.63 -15.56
N SER A 348 -4.58 3.60 -15.28
CA SER A 348 -4.67 4.30 -14.01
C SER A 348 -6.12 4.50 -13.60
N MET A 349 -6.37 4.55 -12.30
CA MET A 349 -7.69 4.80 -11.72
C MET A 349 -7.52 5.50 -10.39
N ALA A 350 -8.39 6.47 -10.12
CA ALA A 350 -8.40 7.12 -8.82
C ALA A 350 -9.46 6.53 -7.91
N PHE A 351 -9.06 6.42 -6.66
CA PHE A 351 -9.85 5.85 -5.59
C PHE A 351 -10.05 6.88 -4.50
N GLN A 352 -11.22 6.85 -3.88
CA GLN A 352 -11.50 7.68 -2.73
C GLN A 352 -10.59 7.27 -1.58
N THR A 353 -9.85 8.23 -1.03
CA THR A 353 -9.06 8.01 0.18
C THR A 353 -9.93 8.21 1.42
N ALA A 354 -9.41 7.82 2.58
CA ALA A 354 -9.99 8.16 3.88
C ALA A 354 -10.15 9.67 4.06
N HIS A 355 -9.31 10.48 3.40
CA HIS A 355 -9.50 11.91 3.34
C HIS A 355 -10.60 12.26 2.32
N PRO A 356 -11.73 12.87 2.73
CA PRO A 356 -12.90 13.07 1.85
C PRO A 356 -12.60 13.95 0.64
N GLU A 357 -11.60 14.83 0.75
CA GLU A 357 -11.22 15.77 -0.31
C GLU A 357 -10.06 15.29 -1.19
N ARG A 358 -9.48 14.11 -0.91
CA ARG A 358 -8.37 13.56 -1.70
C ARG A 358 -8.72 12.23 -2.33
N LYS A 359 -8.13 12.01 -3.51
CA LYS A 359 -8.19 10.75 -4.22
C LYS A 359 -6.77 10.27 -4.50
N ALA A 360 -6.53 9.00 -4.25
CA ALA A 360 -5.27 8.36 -4.57
C ALA A 360 -5.36 7.79 -5.97
N VAL A 361 -4.41 8.14 -6.84
CA VAL A 361 -4.34 7.55 -8.18
C VAL A 361 -3.45 6.34 -8.13
N LEU A 362 -4.07 5.18 -8.29
CA LEU A 362 -3.36 3.93 -8.42
C LEU A 362 -3.16 3.64 -9.90
N GLN A 363 -1.99 3.13 -10.22
CA GLN A 363 -1.66 2.60 -11.53
C GLN A 363 -1.18 1.18 -11.34
N LEU A 364 -1.42 0.35 -12.34
CA LEU A 364 -0.68 -0.89 -12.43
C LEU A 364 0.44 -0.60 -13.42
N ASP A 365 1.67 -0.79 -12.98
CA ASP A 365 2.75 -0.85 -13.94
C ASP A 365 2.50 -2.03 -14.89
N GLU A 366 3.29 -2.09 -15.95
CA GLU A 366 3.23 -3.20 -16.88
C GLU A 366 3.30 -4.53 -16.13
N SER A 367 4.23 -4.66 -15.16
CA SER A 367 4.40 -5.86 -14.34
C SER A 367 3.22 -6.19 -13.40
N GLY A 368 2.18 -5.36 -13.31
CA GLY A 368 1.09 -5.52 -12.34
C GLY A 368 1.48 -5.19 -10.90
N GLN A 369 2.64 -4.58 -10.66
CA GLN A 369 2.98 -3.88 -9.43
C GLN A 369 2.08 -2.64 -9.30
N ILE A 370 1.65 -2.36 -8.07
CA ILE A 370 0.80 -1.21 -7.80
C ILE A 370 1.71 0.01 -7.64
N LEU A 371 1.42 1.05 -8.40
CA LEU A 371 2.03 2.36 -8.28
C LEU A 371 1.03 3.32 -7.67
N LEU A 372 1.45 4.08 -6.67
CA LEU A 372 0.69 5.15 -6.06
C LEU A 372 1.25 6.49 -6.54
N ASN A 373 0.49 7.18 -7.38
CA ASN A 373 0.83 8.52 -7.85
C ASN A 373 0.31 9.56 -6.85
N TYR A 374 1.24 10.32 -6.26
CA TYR A 374 0.95 11.32 -5.22
C TYR A 374 1.00 12.76 -5.75
N ASP A 375 1.60 12.97 -6.91
CA ASP A 375 1.74 14.28 -7.57
C ASP A 375 0.67 14.51 -8.64
N CYS A 376 -0.28 13.58 -8.77
CA CYS A 376 -1.44 13.69 -9.63
C CYS A 376 -2.46 14.65 -9.02
N VAL A 377 -2.58 15.86 -9.59
CA VAL A 377 -3.43 16.93 -9.06
C VAL A 377 -4.32 17.55 -10.12
N ASP A 378 -5.48 18.03 -9.67
CA ASP A 378 -6.42 18.82 -10.46
C ASP A 378 -6.37 20.29 -10.08
N SER A 379 -5.23 20.90 -10.35
CA SER A 379 -5.04 22.34 -10.19
C SER A 379 -6.09 23.12 -10.99
N PRO A 380 -6.73 24.14 -10.40
CA PRO A 380 -7.70 24.95 -11.11
C PRO A 380 -7.01 25.58 -12.32
N SER A 381 -7.68 25.48 -13.47
CA SER A 381 -7.17 26.06 -14.69
C SER A 381 -7.16 27.59 -14.63
N PRO A 382 -6.32 28.27 -15.45
CA PRO A 382 -6.23 29.73 -15.46
C PRO A 382 -7.54 30.48 -15.74
N ASP A 383 -8.55 29.80 -16.27
CA ASP A 383 -9.89 30.33 -16.59
C ASP A 383 -10.92 30.13 -15.46
N GLU A 384 -10.47 29.84 -14.23
CA GLU A 384 -11.27 29.77 -12.98
C GLU A 384 -12.32 28.65 -12.90
N PHE A 385 -12.54 27.87 -13.96
CA PHE A 385 -13.47 26.74 -13.91
C PHE A 385 -12.77 25.46 -13.43
N GLY A 386 -13.46 24.71 -12.56
CA GLY A 386 -12.93 23.45 -12.03
C GLY A 386 -12.71 22.39 -13.12
N CYS A 387 -11.77 21.49 -12.86
CA CYS A 387 -11.34 20.46 -13.80
C CYS A 387 -12.46 19.55 -14.32
N ALA A 388 -13.42 19.19 -13.46
CA ALA A 388 -14.62 18.46 -13.88
C ALA A 388 -15.45 19.19 -14.95
N ILE A 389 -15.54 20.52 -14.87
CA ILE A 389 -16.26 21.34 -15.87
C ILE A 389 -15.45 21.38 -17.17
N GLN A 390 -14.13 21.57 -17.08
CA GLN A 390 -13.24 21.57 -18.25
C GLN A 390 -13.28 20.24 -19.02
N LYS A 391 -13.27 19.12 -18.28
CA LYS A 391 -13.48 17.78 -18.86
C LYS A 391 -14.83 17.71 -19.57
N GLY A 392 -15.90 18.18 -18.93
CA GLY A 392 -17.25 18.21 -19.51
C GLY A 392 -17.35 19.05 -20.79
N TRP A 393 -16.48 20.05 -20.95
CA TRP A 393 -16.36 20.86 -22.17
C TRP A 393 -15.43 20.27 -23.23
N GLY A 394 -14.80 19.12 -22.97
CA GLY A 394 -13.88 18.48 -23.90
C GLY A 394 -12.52 19.18 -24.00
N LYS A 395 -12.16 20.03 -23.03
CA LYS A 395 -10.89 20.79 -23.06
C LYS A 395 -9.65 20.01 -22.65
N CYS A 396 -9.79 18.71 -22.34
CA CYS A 396 -8.66 17.87 -21.97
C CYS A 396 -7.59 17.76 -23.07
N GLN A 397 -7.88 18.13 -24.33
CA GLN A 397 -6.89 18.11 -25.41
C GLN A 397 -6.25 19.47 -25.70
N GLU A 398 -6.62 20.52 -24.97
CA GLU A 398 -6.06 21.86 -25.20
C GLU A 398 -4.59 21.91 -24.77
N ASP A 399 -3.77 22.65 -25.51
CA ASP A 399 -2.32 22.74 -25.28
C ASP A 399 -1.97 23.23 -23.86
N TRP A 400 -2.79 24.13 -23.31
CA TRP A 400 -2.58 24.68 -21.97
C TRP A 400 -3.02 23.71 -20.84
N MET A 401 -3.75 22.63 -21.17
CA MET A 401 -4.06 21.53 -20.26
C MET A 401 -3.04 20.38 -20.39
N ASN A 402 -2.20 20.43 -21.42
CA ASN A 402 -1.18 19.45 -21.77
C ASN A 402 0.22 20.06 -21.70
N ASP A 403 0.37 21.22 -21.07
CA ASP A 403 1.64 21.91 -21.08
C ASP A 403 2.65 21.11 -20.25
N ASN A 404 3.87 20.98 -20.75
CA ASN A 404 5.00 20.40 -20.01
C ASN A 404 5.51 21.39 -18.95
N GLY A 405 4.58 22.01 -18.22
CA GLY A 405 4.85 22.91 -17.11
C GLY A 405 5.10 24.37 -17.39
N PHE A 406 4.91 24.80 -18.63
CA PHE A 406 5.18 26.19 -19.01
C PHE A 406 4.18 27.18 -18.39
N PHE A 407 2.90 26.79 -18.27
CA PHE A 407 1.81 27.58 -17.70
C PHE A 407 1.38 27.09 -16.31
N SER A 408 1.55 25.80 -15.99
CA SER A 408 1.22 25.25 -14.68
C SER A 408 2.29 25.55 -13.62
N GLY A 409 3.54 25.80 -14.03
CA GLY A 409 4.68 25.92 -13.11
C GLY A 409 5.08 24.60 -12.46
N ARG A 410 4.46 23.48 -12.86
CA ARG A 410 4.80 22.10 -12.48
C ARG A 410 5.21 21.33 -13.73
N PRO A 411 6.06 20.31 -13.70
CA PRO A 411 6.48 19.59 -14.92
C PRO A 411 5.32 19.03 -15.79
N LEU A 412 4.12 18.88 -15.20
CA LEU A 412 2.91 18.39 -15.85
C LEU A 412 1.77 19.43 -15.80
N GLY A 413 0.79 19.29 -16.69
CA GLY A 413 -0.23 20.31 -16.98
C GLY A 413 -1.37 20.42 -15.95
N TYR A 414 -2.46 21.11 -16.33
CA TYR A 414 -3.65 21.25 -15.47
C TYR A 414 -4.62 20.08 -15.62
N CYS A 415 -5.37 19.81 -14.55
CA CYS A 415 -6.47 18.85 -14.52
C CYS A 415 -6.06 17.41 -14.93
N GLU A 416 -4.88 16.97 -14.47
CA GLU A 416 -4.32 15.68 -14.86
C GLU A 416 -5.20 14.51 -14.43
N TYR A 417 -5.78 14.59 -13.23
CA TYR A 417 -6.62 13.53 -12.70
C TYR A 417 -7.94 13.46 -13.47
N GLU A 418 -8.66 14.58 -13.56
CA GLU A 418 -9.94 14.63 -14.24
C GLU A 418 -9.81 14.27 -15.71
N CYS A 419 -8.73 14.68 -16.38
CA CYS A 419 -8.48 14.37 -17.78
C CYS A 419 -7.82 13.00 -18.01
N GLU A 420 -7.66 12.17 -16.98
CA GLU A 420 -7.08 10.82 -17.07
C GLU A 420 -5.65 10.84 -17.66
N LYS A 421 -4.90 11.89 -17.35
CA LYS A 421 -3.50 12.10 -17.79
C LYS A 421 -2.48 11.81 -16.71
N CYS A 422 -2.92 11.50 -15.50
CA CYS A 422 -1.99 11.07 -14.46
C CYS A 422 -1.30 9.79 -14.89
N TYR A 423 0.02 9.88 -15.06
CA TYR A 423 0.90 8.78 -15.41
C TYR A 423 2.10 8.78 -14.48
N CYS A 424 2.50 7.59 -14.04
CA CYS A 424 3.76 7.35 -13.36
C CYS A 424 4.83 7.18 -14.43
N ASP A 425 5.64 8.21 -14.67
CA ASP A 425 6.79 8.03 -15.53
C ASP A 425 7.82 7.16 -14.79
N PRO A 426 8.26 6.01 -15.33
CA PRO A 426 9.29 5.19 -14.71
C PRO A 426 10.60 5.94 -14.45
N MET A 427 10.87 7.00 -15.21
CA MET A 427 12.03 7.88 -15.06
C MET A 427 11.82 8.94 -13.98
N ASP A 428 10.57 9.33 -13.72
CA ASP A 428 10.26 10.31 -12.70
C ASP A 428 10.03 9.61 -11.36
N ASN A 429 10.57 10.23 -10.31
CA ASN A 429 10.38 9.75 -8.95
C ASN A 429 8.99 10.12 -8.38
N ASN A 430 7.98 10.31 -9.22
CA ASN A 430 6.67 10.86 -8.87
C ASN A 430 5.65 9.82 -8.38
N CYS A 431 6.03 8.55 -8.29
CA CYS A 431 5.15 7.47 -7.83
C CYS A 431 5.82 6.52 -6.85
N ALA A 432 5.14 6.18 -5.75
CA ALA A 432 5.60 5.11 -4.86
C ALA A 432 5.21 3.74 -5.42
N LYS A 433 6.08 2.75 -5.25
CA LYS A 433 5.91 1.38 -5.76
C LYS A 433 5.66 0.42 -4.61
N THR A 434 4.77 -0.56 -4.81
CA THR A 434 4.54 -1.59 -3.78
C THR A 434 5.67 -2.62 -3.74
N VAL A 435 6.42 -2.68 -2.65
CA VAL A 435 7.48 -3.68 -2.41
C VAL A 435 6.94 -5.00 -1.87
N VAL A 436 5.90 -4.91 -1.04
CA VAL A 436 5.13 -6.06 -0.56
C VAL A 436 3.68 -5.77 -0.86
N ALA A 437 2.98 -6.70 -1.50
CA ALA A 437 1.59 -6.52 -1.89
C ALA A 437 0.69 -7.62 -1.31
N ASP A 438 -0.60 -7.31 -1.22
CA ASP A 438 -1.67 -8.28 -0.92
C ASP A 438 -1.58 -8.94 0.46
N VAL A 439 -1.04 -8.24 1.47
CA VAL A 439 -1.02 -8.76 2.84
C VAL A 439 -2.40 -8.57 3.46
N THR A 440 -3.14 -9.66 3.63
CA THR A 440 -4.51 -9.62 4.14
C THR A 440 -4.58 -9.86 5.65
N ALA A 441 -5.46 -9.13 6.32
CA ALA A 441 -5.88 -9.38 7.70
C ALA A 441 -7.14 -10.28 7.73
N SER A 442 -7.16 -11.28 8.61
CA SER A 442 -8.26 -12.27 8.69
C SER A 442 -9.36 -11.91 9.69
N ARG A 443 -9.13 -10.98 10.64
CA ARG A 443 -10.15 -10.41 11.54
C ARG A 443 -10.48 -8.96 11.15
N GLY A 444 -11.73 -8.57 11.38
CA GLY A 444 -12.26 -7.24 10.99
C GLY A 444 -12.83 -7.22 9.57
N LYS A 445 -13.02 -6.03 9.02
CA LYS A 445 -13.44 -5.86 7.62
C LYS A 445 -12.23 -6.03 6.73
N LYS A 446 -11.92 -7.28 6.35
CA LYS A 446 -10.92 -7.74 5.35
C LYS A 446 -10.02 -6.64 4.79
N GLY A 447 -9.13 -6.10 5.62
CA GLY A 447 -8.20 -5.06 5.20
C GLY A 447 -7.09 -5.66 4.35
N VAL A 448 -6.56 -4.87 3.42
CA VAL A 448 -5.38 -5.22 2.62
C VAL A 448 -4.28 -4.23 2.96
N VAL A 449 -3.07 -4.72 3.20
CA VAL A 449 -1.88 -3.90 3.37
C VAL A 449 -0.97 -4.11 2.17
N HIS A 450 -0.55 -3.01 1.56
CA HIS A 450 0.56 -2.97 0.63
C HIS A 450 1.66 -2.13 1.25
N VAL A 451 2.89 -2.61 1.25
CA VAL A 451 4.06 -1.82 1.66
C VAL A 451 4.59 -1.10 0.44
N ILE A 452 4.78 0.21 0.54
CA ILE A 452 5.39 1.04 -0.51
C ILE A 452 6.84 1.39 -0.17
N ASP A 453 7.63 1.63 -1.21
CA ASP A 453 9.08 1.87 -1.14
C ASP A 453 9.48 3.22 -0.54
N ARG A 454 8.59 4.22 -0.58
CA ARG A 454 8.87 5.57 -0.08
C ARG A 454 7.67 6.24 0.57
N LEU A 455 7.98 7.21 1.42
CA LEU A 455 7.01 8.19 1.89
C LEU A 455 6.61 9.11 0.75
N ILE A 456 5.34 9.48 0.74
CA ILE A 456 4.76 10.37 -0.25
C ILE A 456 4.19 11.60 0.43
N GLU A 457 4.25 12.72 -0.28
CA GLU A 457 3.58 13.94 0.14
C GLU A 457 2.10 13.84 -0.26
N ALA A 458 1.20 14.15 0.66
CA ALA A 458 -0.20 14.21 0.31
C ALA A 458 -0.45 15.40 -0.63
N PRO A 459 -1.18 15.21 -1.75
CA PRO A 459 -1.42 16.28 -2.69
C PRO A 459 -2.14 17.45 -2.00
N PRO A 460 -1.86 18.70 -2.40
CA PRO A 460 -2.51 19.87 -1.82
C PRO A 460 -4.04 19.76 -1.95
N ILE A 461 -4.74 20.14 -0.88
CA ILE A 461 -6.21 20.24 -0.92
C ILE A 461 -6.56 21.44 -1.78
N ILE A 462 -7.23 21.17 -2.90
CA ILE A 462 -7.69 22.22 -3.79
C ILE A 462 -9.07 22.62 -3.31
N VAL A 463 -9.13 23.75 -2.62
CA VAL A 463 -10.39 24.34 -2.16
C VAL A 463 -11.26 24.59 -3.39
N LYS A 464 -12.40 23.89 -3.46
CA LYS A 464 -13.38 24.14 -4.52
C LYS A 464 -13.74 25.63 -4.46
N PRO A 465 -13.60 26.38 -5.56
CA PRO A 465 -13.99 27.78 -5.57
C PRO A 465 -15.47 27.84 -5.18
N GLU A 466 -15.77 28.55 -4.09
CA GLU A 466 -17.15 28.77 -3.69
C GLU A 466 -17.86 29.44 -4.87
N PRO A 467 -19.03 28.93 -5.29
CA PRO A 467 -19.77 29.56 -6.37
C PRO A 467 -20.00 31.02 -5.97
N VAL A 468 -19.46 31.95 -6.75
CA VAL A 468 -19.58 33.38 -6.47
C VAL A 468 -21.07 33.72 -6.47
N GLU A 469 -21.65 33.81 -5.27
CA GLU A 469 -23.03 34.21 -5.05
C GLU A 469 -23.18 35.68 -5.46
N GLY A 470 -23.34 35.96 -6.75
CA GLY A 470 -23.48 37.34 -7.22
C GLY A 470 -23.34 37.60 -8.72
N GLY A 471 -22.92 36.63 -9.52
CA GLY A 471 -22.86 36.79 -10.97
C GLY A 471 -24.21 36.53 -11.63
N ALA A 472 -25.16 37.46 -11.54
CA ALA A 472 -26.36 37.42 -12.37
C ALA A 472 -25.93 37.46 -13.85
N ALA A 473 -25.87 36.30 -14.51
CA ALA A 473 -25.71 36.22 -15.95
C ALA A 473 -26.83 37.06 -16.59
N PRO A 474 -26.53 37.98 -17.52
CA PRO A 474 -27.54 38.76 -18.19
C PRO A 474 -28.45 37.80 -18.94
N GLN A 475 -29.67 37.61 -18.41
CA GLN A 475 -30.73 36.89 -19.09
C GLN A 475 -31.01 37.63 -20.39
N GLN A 476 -30.45 37.16 -21.50
CA GLN A 476 -30.93 37.59 -22.80
C GLN A 476 -32.37 37.08 -22.95
N PRO A 477 -33.34 37.96 -23.21
CA PRO A 477 -34.73 37.55 -23.33
C PRO A 477 -34.91 36.76 -24.63
N ILE A 478 -34.95 35.43 -24.52
CA ILE A 478 -35.49 34.57 -25.58
C ILE A 478 -36.97 34.91 -25.70
N LYS A 479 -37.32 35.67 -26.75
CA LYS A 479 -38.71 35.94 -27.14
C LYS A 479 -39.38 34.62 -27.53
N LYS A 480 -40.05 33.98 -26.57
CA LYS A 480 -40.97 32.87 -26.83
C LYS A 480 -42.18 33.41 -27.60
N SER A 481 -42.32 33.00 -28.86
CA SER A 481 -43.54 33.15 -29.64
C SER A 481 -44.65 32.32 -28.98
N LYS A 482 -45.80 32.96 -28.77
CA LYS A 482 -47.01 32.35 -28.23
C LYS A 482 -47.61 31.43 -29.30
N SER A 483 -47.77 30.14 -29.01
CA SER A 483 -48.81 29.33 -29.64
C SER A 483 -49.89 29.02 -28.60
N SER A 484 -51.11 29.35 -28.97
CA SER A 484 -52.33 29.27 -28.16
C SER A 484 -53.02 27.94 -28.35
N THR A 485 -53.39 27.26 -27.28
CA THR A 485 -54.55 26.35 -27.22
C THR A 485 -54.87 26.17 -25.73
N SER A 486 -55.85 26.92 -25.20
CA SER A 486 -57.26 26.51 -25.09
C SER A 486 -57.41 25.33 -24.10
N ARG A 487 -57.76 25.62 -22.83
CA ARG A 487 -59.13 25.45 -22.26
C ARG A 487 -59.53 23.97 -22.19
N LYS A 488 -59.87 23.36 -21.05
CA LYS A 488 -60.65 23.82 -19.88
C LYS A 488 -60.58 22.72 -18.80
N ASP A 489 -60.67 23.15 -17.54
CA ASP A 489 -61.59 22.72 -16.46
C ASP A 489 -61.85 21.19 -16.30
N LYS A 490 -61.96 20.57 -15.12
CA LYS A 490 -62.30 21.05 -13.77
C LYS A 490 -62.29 19.84 -12.79
N GLU A 491 -62.10 20.18 -11.51
CA GLU A 491 -62.79 19.62 -10.33
C GLU A 491 -62.64 18.14 -9.88
N LYS A 492 -61.87 18.00 -8.79
CA LYS A 492 -62.25 17.42 -7.47
C LYS A 492 -63.54 16.58 -7.41
N GLU A 493 -63.42 15.37 -6.85
CA GLU A 493 -64.25 14.99 -5.71
C GLU A 493 -63.58 13.92 -4.82
N GLU A 494 -63.48 14.23 -3.53
CA GLU A 494 -63.27 13.27 -2.44
C GLU A 494 -64.59 12.54 -2.17
N LYS A 495 -64.54 11.23 -1.87
CA LYS A 495 -65.03 10.70 -0.58
C LYS A 495 -64.91 9.18 -0.48
N LYS A 496 -64.33 8.79 0.67
CA LYS A 496 -64.78 7.75 1.63
C LYS A 496 -65.16 6.37 1.08
N SER A 497 -64.54 5.36 1.64
CA SER A 497 -65.07 4.60 2.80
C SER A 497 -64.30 3.26 2.90
N SER A 498 -63.66 3.03 4.04
CA SER A 498 -64.09 2.11 5.09
C SER A 498 -63.64 0.67 4.90
N SER A 499 -62.88 0.20 5.90
CA SER A 499 -63.09 -1.05 6.65
C SER A 499 -63.02 -2.37 5.86
N SER A 500 -62.42 -3.46 6.32
CA SER A 500 -61.92 -3.83 7.64
C SER A 500 -61.32 -5.23 7.52
N SER A 501 -60.49 -5.56 8.50
CA SER A 501 -60.43 -6.83 9.22
C SER A 501 -59.80 -8.08 8.58
N SER A 502 -58.98 -8.69 9.45
CA SER A 502 -58.64 -10.10 9.62
C SER A 502 -57.92 -10.75 8.45
N GLY A 503 -56.71 -11.28 8.62
CA GLY A 503 -56.26 -12.13 9.70
C GLY A 503 -55.80 -13.44 9.05
N GLY A 504 -54.62 -13.94 9.39
CA GLY A 504 -54.15 -15.18 8.77
C GLY A 504 -52.66 -15.39 8.87
N SER A 505 -52.25 -15.97 9.99
CA SER A 505 -51.00 -16.71 10.14
C SER A 505 -50.80 -17.69 8.97
N SER A 506 -49.64 -17.66 8.32
CA SER A 506 -49.05 -18.88 7.75
C SER A 506 -47.58 -18.68 7.41
N ARG A 507 -46.73 -19.47 8.08
CA ARG A 507 -45.40 -19.85 7.62
C ARG A 507 -45.49 -20.42 6.20
N ARG A 508 -44.60 -19.97 5.30
CA ARG A 508 -44.02 -20.84 4.26
C ARG A 508 -42.70 -20.24 3.75
N THR A 509 -41.66 -21.01 4.00
CA THR A 509 -40.44 -21.17 3.20
C THR A 509 -40.76 -21.30 1.71
N TYR A 510 -40.00 -20.62 0.85
CA TYR A 510 -39.47 -20.92 -0.49
C TYR A 510 -38.68 -19.65 -0.89
N GLY A 511 -37.41 -19.66 -1.27
CA GLY A 511 -36.82 -20.42 -2.35
C GLY A 511 -37.13 -19.72 -3.68
N TYR A 512 -36.33 -18.72 -4.09
CA TYR A 512 -36.29 -18.15 -5.46
C TYR A 512 -34.88 -17.53 -5.64
N GLN A 513 -34.02 -18.10 -6.49
CA GLN A 513 -33.93 -17.91 -7.95
C GLN A 513 -33.46 -16.50 -8.34
N SER A 514 -32.26 -16.49 -8.91
CA SER A 514 -31.67 -15.41 -9.70
C SER A 514 -32.49 -15.07 -10.95
N PRO A 515 -32.38 -13.81 -11.41
CA PRO A 515 -32.24 -13.50 -12.84
C PRO A 515 -31.00 -12.58 -13.02
N TRP A 516 -30.00 -12.86 -13.85
CA TRP A 516 -29.97 -12.77 -15.31
C TRP A 516 -30.85 -11.66 -15.90
N TRP A 517 -30.23 -10.51 -16.20
CA TRP A 517 -30.11 -9.85 -17.52
C TRP A 517 -29.92 -8.34 -17.34
N GLY A 518 -28.99 -7.78 -18.11
CA GLY A 518 -28.67 -6.35 -18.20
C GLY A 518 -27.23 -6.16 -18.60
#